data_AF-A0A9X6F3Y6-F1
#
_entry.id   AF-A0A9X6F3Y6-F1
#
_cell.length_a   1.000
_cell.length_b   1.000
_cell.length_c   1.000
_cell.angle_alpha   90.00
_cell.angle_beta   90.00
_cell.angle_gamma   90.00
#
_symmetry.space_group_name_H-M   'P 1'
#
loop_
_entity.id
_entity.type
_entity.pdbx_description
1 polymer ?
#
loop_
_entity_poly.entity_id
_entity_poly.type
_entity_poly.pdbx_seq_one_letter_code
_entity_poly.pdbx_strand_id
1 'polypeptide(L)'
;MAYDLELEIKEVLEKINFVERYKALSEKFSNSENTFENYENEKVFEVFETLGYKARYNKKADFFIVGEVKNKDSYAFRFNISLKYGVAELIWEAWHNDEVRVGDPWDVFIRLLSNDMGKVPMLYFHSYDELKEIMKIAFEMYEDFKRELIPIYS
;
A
#
# COMPACT_ATOMS: atom_id res chain seq x y z
N MET A 1 7.68 6.32 -24.22
CA MET A 1 8.27 7.04 -23.07
C MET A 1 8.46 6.01 -21.98
N ALA A 2 9.62 5.98 -21.33
CA ALA A 2 9.79 5.13 -20.16
C ALA A 2 8.88 5.66 -19.05
N TYR A 3 8.09 4.79 -18.45
CA TYR A 3 7.31 5.11 -17.27
C TYR A 3 8.29 5.22 -16.08
N ASP A 4 8.28 6.35 -15.39
CA ASP A 4 9.15 6.65 -14.25
C ASP A 4 8.35 7.39 -13.18
N LEU A 5 8.82 7.33 -11.94
CA LEU A 5 8.21 8.05 -10.82
C LEU A 5 8.54 9.54 -10.89
N GLU A 6 7.62 10.37 -10.44
CA GLU A 6 7.87 11.78 -10.16
C GLU A 6 9.01 11.93 -9.14
N LEU A 7 9.85 12.94 -9.31
CA LEU A 7 11.10 13.08 -8.54
C LEU A 7 10.83 13.13 -7.02
N GLU A 8 9.81 13.87 -6.60
CA GLU A 8 9.46 13.97 -5.18
C GLU A 8 8.99 12.64 -4.59
N ILE A 9 8.33 11.79 -5.39
CA ILE A 9 7.88 10.47 -4.95
C ILE A 9 9.09 9.57 -4.74
N LYS A 10 10.05 9.61 -5.66
CA LYS A 10 11.29 8.83 -5.55
C LYS A 10 12.08 9.21 -4.29
N GLU A 11 12.28 10.51 -4.05
CA GLU A 11 13.00 11.01 -2.87
C GLU A 11 12.31 10.60 -1.56
N VAL A 12 10.98 10.66 -1.50
CA VAL A 12 10.22 10.20 -0.34
C VAL A 12 10.39 8.69 -0.12
N LEU A 13 10.26 7.87 -1.17
CA LEU A 13 10.40 6.42 -1.08
C LEU A 13 11.80 6.00 -0.63
N GLU A 14 12.84 6.68 -1.11
CA GLU A 14 14.22 6.50 -0.63
C GLU A 14 14.35 6.90 0.85
N LYS A 15 13.82 8.06 1.25
CA LYS A 15 13.90 8.58 2.62
C LYS A 15 13.25 7.66 3.67
N ILE A 16 12.16 6.99 3.33
CA ILE A 16 11.46 6.07 4.23
C ILE A 16 12.03 4.63 4.19
N ASN A 17 13.13 4.41 3.45
CA ASN A 17 13.73 3.12 3.17
C ASN A 17 12.71 2.10 2.62
N PHE A 18 11.88 2.54 1.68
CA PHE A 18 10.74 1.77 1.18
C PHE A 18 11.14 0.38 0.67
N VAL A 19 12.18 0.31 -0.18
CA VAL A 19 12.62 -0.93 -0.84
C VAL A 19 13.02 -1.99 0.19
N GLU A 20 13.85 -1.62 1.16
CA GLU A 20 14.32 -2.54 2.20
C GLU A 20 13.18 -3.03 3.09
N ARG A 21 12.29 -2.11 3.50
CA ARG A 21 11.14 -2.44 4.36
C ARG A 21 10.16 -3.37 3.65
N TYR A 22 9.84 -3.11 2.38
CA TYR A 22 8.93 -3.97 1.65
C TYR A 22 9.56 -5.33 1.33
N LYS A 23 10.86 -5.39 0.99
CA LYS A 23 11.57 -6.68 0.84
C LYS A 23 11.52 -7.48 2.14
N ALA A 24 11.84 -6.89 3.28
CA ALA A 24 11.77 -7.58 4.58
C ALA A 24 10.34 -8.04 4.93
N LEU A 25 9.33 -7.20 4.68
CA LEU A 25 7.93 -7.56 4.88
C LEU A 25 7.55 -8.77 4.01
N SER A 26 7.92 -8.73 2.74
CA SER A 26 7.58 -9.79 1.79
C SER A 26 8.31 -11.11 2.03
N GLU A 27 9.54 -11.07 2.52
CA GLU A 27 10.27 -12.27 2.93
C GLU A 27 9.52 -12.97 4.08
N LYS A 28 9.07 -12.20 5.07
CA LYS A 28 8.29 -12.70 6.20
C LYS A 28 6.96 -13.32 5.77
N PHE A 29 6.29 -12.77 4.76
CA PHE A 29 4.97 -13.19 4.29
C PHE A 29 5.01 -13.80 2.88
N SER A 30 6.03 -14.62 2.60
CA SER A 30 6.29 -15.19 1.26
C SER A 30 5.62 -16.54 0.99
N ASN A 31 5.03 -17.19 2.00
CA ASN A 31 4.44 -18.51 1.86
C ASN A 31 3.14 -18.47 1.04
N SER A 32 3.16 -19.09 -0.15
CA SER A 32 2.03 -19.13 -1.06
C SER A 32 1.13 -20.37 -0.90
N GLU A 33 1.38 -21.24 0.08
CA GLU A 33 0.63 -22.47 0.27
C GLU A 33 -0.57 -22.28 1.22
N ASN A 34 -1.75 -22.77 0.82
CA ASN A 34 -2.98 -22.74 1.63
C ASN A 34 -3.39 -21.33 2.08
N THR A 35 -3.32 -20.36 1.17
CA THR A 35 -3.65 -18.95 1.44
C THR A 35 -5.13 -18.77 1.83
N PHE A 36 -5.42 -17.66 2.51
CA PHE A 36 -6.74 -17.40 3.08
C PHE A 36 -7.67 -16.69 2.09
N GLU A 37 -8.10 -17.41 1.05
CA GLU A 37 -8.90 -16.82 -0.04
C GLU A 37 -10.35 -16.49 0.35
N ASN A 38 -10.95 -17.27 1.25
CA ASN A 38 -12.37 -17.16 1.62
C ASN A 38 -12.60 -16.26 2.84
N TYR A 39 -12.08 -15.03 2.78
CA TYR A 39 -12.27 -14.06 3.85
C TYR A 39 -13.62 -13.33 3.74
N GLU A 40 -14.19 -12.96 4.89
CA GLU A 40 -15.32 -12.04 5.01
C GLU A 40 -14.85 -10.59 5.08
N ASN A 41 -15.46 -9.70 4.30
CA ASN A 41 -15.12 -8.26 4.26
C ASN A 41 -15.33 -7.58 5.62
N GLU A 42 -16.36 -7.98 6.35
CA GLU A 42 -16.67 -7.47 7.69
C GLU A 42 -15.49 -7.67 8.65
N LYS A 43 -14.83 -8.82 8.59
CA LYS A 43 -13.64 -9.12 9.39
C LYS A 43 -12.41 -8.35 8.96
N VAL A 44 -12.27 -8.08 7.67
CA VAL A 44 -11.20 -7.21 7.16
C VAL A 44 -11.38 -5.78 7.67
N PHE A 45 -12.62 -5.27 7.70
CA PHE A 45 -12.91 -3.97 8.32
C PHE A 45 -12.54 -3.95 9.80
N GLU A 46 -12.91 -4.99 10.57
CA GLU A 46 -12.52 -5.10 11.99
C GLU A 46 -10.98 -5.03 12.16
N VAL A 47 -10.22 -5.70 11.29
CA VAL A 47 -8.74 -5.63 11.31
C VAL A 47 -8.26 -4.20 11.14
N PHE A 48 -8.71 -3.50 10.10
CA PHE A 48 -8.30 -2.11 9.84
C PHE A 48 -8.70 -1.16 10.97
N GLU A 49 -9.92 -1.30 11.50
CA GLU A 49 -10.42 -0.48 12.60
C GLU A 49 -9.61 -0.68 13.88
N THR A 50 -9.18 -1.92 14.18
CA THR A 50 -8.31 -2.18 15.34
C THR A 50 -6.94 -1.52 15.23
N LEU A 51 -6.53 -1.14 14.02
CA LEU A 51 -5.30 -0.41 13.72
C LEU A 51 -5.53 1.10 13.56
N GLY A 52 -6.76 1.58 13.81
CA GLY A 52 -7.11 3.00 13.76
C GLY A 52 -7.52 3.52 12.39
N TYR A 53 -7.71 2.64 11.39
CA TYR A 53 -8.10 3.04 10.04
C TYR A 53 -9.55 2.74 9.74
N LYS A 54 -10.23 3.73 9.20
CA LYS A 54 -11.52 3.53 8.53
C LYS A 54 -11.28 3.12 7.09
N ALA A 55 -12.13 2.24 6.60
CA ALA A 55 -12.11 1.81 5.22
C ALA A 55 -13.53 1.74 4.63
N ARG A 56 -13.58 1.75 3.30
CA ARG A 56 -14.78 1.38 2.53
C ARG A 56 -14.38 0.39 1.45
N TYR A 57 -15.32 -0.46 1.04
CA TYR A 57 -15.06 -1.46 0.01
C TYR A 57 -15.64 -1.03 -1.33
N ASN A 58 -14.80 -1.03 -2.36
CA ASN A 58 -15.19 -0.74 -3.73
C ASN A 58 -15.54 -2.06 -4.45
N LYS A 59 -16.82 -2.41 -4.47
CA LYS A 59 -17.32 -3.65 -5.11
C LYS A 59 -16.98 -3.77 -6.60
N LYS A 60 -16.88 -2.65 -7.32
CA LYS A 60 -16.64 -2.67 -8.78
C LYS A 60 -15.20 -3.05 -9.10
N ALA A 61 -14.26 -2.53 -8.32
CA ALA A 61 -12.84 -2.76 -8.53
C ALA A 61 -12.28 -3.87 -7.62
N ASP A 62 -13.07 -4.30 -6.63
CA ASP A 62 -12.76 -5.37 -5.68
C ASP A 62 -11.50 -5.07 -4.85
N PHE A 63 -11.53 -3.91 -4.18
CA PHE A 63 -10.51 -3.49 -3.22
C PHE A 63 -11.10 -2.66 -2.08
N PHE A 64 -10.38 -2.62 -0.96
CA PHE A 64 -10.62 -1.73 0.15
C PHE A 64 -9.91 -0.40 -0.08
N ILE A 65 -10.56 0.69 0.30
CA ILE A 65 -10.00 2.04 0.29
C ILE A 65 -9.86 2.46 1.73
N VAL A 66 -8.63 2.69 2.16
CA VAL A 66 -8.26 2.86 3.55
C VAL A 66 -7.59 4.21 3.75
N GLY A 67 -7.85 4.84 4.90
CA GLY A 67 -7.07 5.98 5.38
C GLY A 67 -7.12 7.21 4.49
N GLU A 68 -8.25 7.44 3.81
CA GLU A 68 -8.40 8.58 2.90
C GLU A 68 -8.15 9.91 3.64
N VAL A 69 -7.17 10.67 3.15
CA VAL A 69 -6.90 12.03 3.61
C VAL A 69 -7.15 12.96 2.45
N LYS A 70 -7.90 14.04 2.66
CA LYS A 70 -8.08 15.11 1.68
C LYS A 70 -7.92 16.46 2.34
N ASN A 71 -6.97 17.26 1.85
CA ASN A 71 -6.94 18.70 2.07
C ASN A 71 -7.77 19.35 0.96
N LYS A 72 -8.56 20.37 1.30
CA LYS A 72 -9.71 20.83 0.49
C LYS A 72 -9.35 21.09 -0.97
N ASP A 73 -8.17 21.62 -1.27
CA ASP A 73 -7.75 21.96 -2.63
C ASP A 73 -6.28 21.62 -2.98
N SER A 74 -5.47 21.13 -2.03
CA SER A 74 -4.04 20.89 -2.28
C SER A 74 -3.73 19.44 -2.59
N TYR A 75 -4.03 18.52 -1.66
CA TYR A 75 -3.66 17.11 -1.82
C TYR A 75 -4.73 16.13 -1.35
N ALA A 76 -4.65 14.93 -1.89
CA ALA A 76 -5.36 13.77 -1.37
C ALA A 76 -4.41 12.57 -1.29
N PHE A 77 -4.74 11.62 -0.41
CA PHE A 77 -4.07 10.34 -0.30
C PHE A 77 -5.10 9.23 -0.13
N ARG A 78 -4.85 8.08 -0.77
CA ARG A 78 -5.58 6.84 -0.52
C ARG A 78 -4.62 5.68 -0.42
N PHE A 79 -5.01 4.69 0.39
CA PHE A 79 -4.38 3.39 0.41
C PHE A 79 -5.41 2.37 -0.09
N ASN A 80 -5.23 1.90 -1.33
CA ASN A 80 -6.08 0.88 -1.91
C ASN A 80 -5.45 -0.51 -1.61
N ILE A 81 -6.26 -1.46 -1.15
CA ILE A 81 -5.80 -2.79 -0.73
C ILE A 81 -6.69 -3.85 -1.37
N SER A 82 -6.10 -4.73 -2.18
CA SER A 82 -6.76 -5.91 -2.76
C SER A 82 -6.30 -7.15 -2.00
N LEU A 83 -7.23 -8.05 -1.67
CA LEU A 83 -6.97 -9.26 -0.88
C LEU A 83 -7.22 -10.56 -1.69
N LYS A 84 -7.25 -10.46 -3.02
CA LYS A 84 -7.59 -11.57 -3.92
C LYS A 84 -6.60 -12.73 -3.76
N TYR A 85 -7.12 -13.95 -3.81
CA TYR A 85 -6.32 -15.18 -3.75
C TYR A 85 -5.45 -15.29 -2.47
N GLY A 86 -5.86 -14.63 -1.38
CA GLY A 86 -5.08 -14.58 -0.14
C GLY A 86 -3.77 -13.79 -0.28
N VAL A 87 -3.70 -12.87 -1.23
CA VAL A 87 -2.59 -11.95 -1.46
C VAL A 87 -2.99 -10.53 -1.04
N ALA A 88 -2.20 -9.88 -0.19
CA ALA A 88 -2.34 -8.48 0.14
C ALA A 88 -1.57 -7.61 -0.86
N GLU A 89 -2.28 -7.16 -1.90
CA GLU A 89 -1.77 -6.18 -2.86
C GLU A 89 -1.98 -4.76 -2.32
N LEU A 90 -0.89 -4.01 -2.21
CA LEU A 90 -0.82 -2.70 -1.56
C LEU A 90 -0.60 -1.61 -2.62
N ILE A 91 -1.51 -0.65 -2.70
CA ILE A 91 -1.49 0.41 -3.72
C ILE A 91 -1.59 1.78 -3.04
N TRP A 92 -0.62 2.64 -3.32
CA TRP A 92 -0.67 4.03 -2.87
C TRP A 92 -1.15 4.95 -3.98
N GLU A 93 -2.02 5.87 -3.60
CA GLU A 93 -2.53 6.91 -4.48
C GLU A 93 -2.30 8.26 -3.80
N ALA A 94 -1.60 9.17 -4.49
CA ALA A 94 -1.43 10.55 -4.05
C ALA A 94 -1.79 11.51 -5.18
N TRP A 95 -2.51 12.56 -4.82
CA TRP A 95 -2.86 13.65 -5.72
C TRP A 95 -2.33 14.96 -5.17
N HIS A 96 -1.97 15.84 -6.09
CA HIS A 96 -1.61 17.22 -5.79
C HIS A 96 -2.21 18.13 -6.87
N ASN A 97 -2.96 19.16 -6.48
CA ASN A 97 -3.67 20.08 -7.37
C ASN A 97 -4.52 19.36 -8.43
N ASP A 98 -5.32 18.37 -7.98
CA ASP A 98 -6.17 17.49 -8.80
C ASP A 98 -5.44 16.60 -9.82
N GLU A 99 -4.11 16.60 -9.85
CA GLU A 99 -3.30 15.70 -10.66
C GLU A 99 -2.84 14.48 -9.87
N VAL A 100 -2.91 13.30 -10.48
CA VAL A 100 -2.34 12.07 -9.91
C VAL A 100 -0.82 12.17 -9.97
N ARG A 101 -0.17 12.11 -8.81
CA ARG A 101 1.31 12.09 -8.70
C ARG A 101 1.85 10.68 -8.57
N VAL A 102 1.07 9.78 -7.95
CA VAL A 102 1.35 8.34 -7.90
C VAL A 102 0.04 7.57 -7.73
N GLY A 103 -0.05 6.37 -8.29
CA GLY A 103 -1.28 5.56 -8.25
C GLY A 103 -1.01 4.06 -8.43
N ASP A 104 0.11 3.58 -7.94
CA ASP A 104 0.70 2.31 -8.35
C ASP A 104 0.85 1.33 -7.18
N PRO A 105 0.83 0.01 -7.47
CA PRO A 105 1.12 -0.99 -6.47
C PRO A 105 2.59 -0.96 -6.05
N TRP A 106 2.84 -1.40 -4.83
CA TRP A 106 4.16 -1.36 -4.21
C TRP A 106 5.23 -2.15 -4.95
N ASP A 107 4.84 -3.17 -5.70
CA ASP A 107 5.76 -3.92 -6.55
C ASP A 107 6.28 -3.12 -7.73
N VAL A 108 5.47 -2.22 -8.29
CA VAL A 108 5.90 -1.27 -9.32
C VAL A 108 6.97 -0.34 -8.76
N PHE A 109 6.80 0.17 -7.53
CA PHE A 109 7.83 0.98 -6.88
C PHE A 109 9.15 0.22 -6.74
N ILE A 110 9.12 -1.06 -6.35
CA ILE A 110 10.34 -1.89 -6.29
C ILE A 110 11.02 -1.98 -7.65
N ARG A 111 10.25 -2.27 -8.72
CA ARG A 111 10.81 -2.42 -10.07
C ARG A 111 11.48 -1.14 -10.55
N LEU A 112 10.89 0.01 -10.25
CA LEU A 112 11.43 1.32 -10.66
C LEU A 112 12.64 1.75 -9.81
N LEU A 113 12.68 1.38 -8.53
CA LEU A 113 13.74 1.84 -7.62
C LEU A 113 14.97 0.91 -7.57
N SER A 114 14.79 -0.41 -7.72
CA SER A 114 15.85 -1.37 -7.39
C SER A 114 16.65 -1.90 -8.59
N ASN A 115 16.35 -1.50 -9.84
CA ASN A 115 16.91 -2.09 -11.08
C ASN A 115 16.84 -3.63 -11.14
N ASP A 116 16.11 -4.26 -10.20
CA ASP A 116 16.01 -5.68 -9.99
C ASP A 116 14.74 -6.16 -10.69
N MET A 117 14.93 -6.80 -11.85
CA MET A 117 13.84 -7.43 -12.61
C MET A 117 13.50 -8.84 -12.11
N GLY A 118 13.99 -9.22 -10.92
CA GLY A 118 13.67 -10.48 -10.26
C GLY A 118 12.18 -10.66 -9.96
N LYS A 119 11.86 -11.75 -9.26
CA LYS A 119 10.47 -12.02 -8.85
C LYS A 119 10.02 -10.91 -7.92
N VAL A 120 8.94 -10.23 -8.30
CA VAL A 120 8.27 -9.28 -7.42
C VAL A 120 7.83 -10.00 -6.15
N PRO A 121 8.16 -9.46 -4.98
CA PRO A 121 7.69 -10.05 -3.74
C PRO A 121 6.17 -9.85 -3.58
N MET A 122 5.47 -10.92 -3.20
CA MET A 122 4.04 -10.92 -2.88
C MET A 122 3.86 -11.10 -1.37
N LEU A 123 2.75 -10.57 -0.84
CA LEU A 123 2.38 -10.69 0.56
C LEU A 123 1.22 -11.67 0.69
N TYR A 124 1.49 -12.88 1.17
CA TYR A 124 0.45 -13.87 1.42
C TYR A 124 0.01 -13.86 2.88
N PHE A 125 -1.27 -14.15 3.11
CA PHE A 125 -1.81 -14.28 4.46
C PHE A 125 -2.68 -15.53 4.60
N HIS A 126 -2.66 -16.10 5.80
CA HIS A 126 -3.32 -17.38 6.12
C HIS A 126 -4.38 -17.22 7.22
N SER A 127 -4.49 -16.02 7.80
CA SER A 127 -5.47 -15.70 8.84
C SER A 127 -5.69 -14.19 8.95
N TYR A 128 -6.71 -13.77 9.69
CA TYR A 128 -6.91 -12.37 10.05
C TYR A 128 -5.81 -11.81 10.95
N ASP A 129 -5.17 -12.66 11.77
CA ASP A 129 -4.05 -12.24 12.61
C ASP A 129 -2.82 -11.91 11.76
N GLU A 130 -2.50 -12.75 10.78
CA GLU A 130 -1.44 -12.45 9.81
C GLU A 130 -1.77 -11.22 8.98
N LEU A 131 -3.01 -11.09 8.50
CA LEU A 131 -3.44 -9.88 7.81
C LEU A 131 -3.23 -8.65 8.69
N LYS A 132 -3.58 -8.72 9.98
CA LYS A 132 -3.36 -7.62 10.93
C LYS A 132 -1.88 -7.28 11.09
N GLU A 133 -1.00 -8.27 11.13
CA GLU A 133 0.46 -8.03 11.18
C GLU A 133 0.97 -7.33 9.92
N ILE A 134 0.54 -7.78 8.73
CA ILE A 134 0.89 -7.14 7.46
C ILE A 134 0.40 -5.69 7.46
N MET A 135 -0.87 -5.48 7.81
CA MET A 135 -1.50 -4.16 7.81
C MET A 135 -0.86 -3.21 8.80
N LYS A 136 -0.44 -3.68 9.97
CA LYS A 136 0.27 -2.84 10.95
C LYS A 136 1.52 -2.22 10.33
N ILE A 137 2.36 -3.04 9.69
CA ILE A 137 3.59 -2.57 9.05
C ILE A 137 3.26 -1.69 7.83
N ALA A 138 2.28 -2.10 7.02
CA ALA A 138 1.87 -1.37 5.84
C ALA A 138 1.34 0.03 6.15
N PHE A 139 0.54 0.17 7.21
CA PHE A 139 0.02 1.46 7.67
C PHE A 139 1.10 2.34 8.28
N GLU A 140 2.06 1.79 9.03
CA GLU A 140 3.23 2.55 9.49
C GLU A 140 4.01 3.14 8.30
N MET A 141 4.25 2.35 7.25
CA MET A 141 4.89 2.83 6.01
C MET A 141 4.06 3.90 5.30
N TYR A 142 2.73 3.78 5.31
CA TYR A 142 1.82 4.76 4.72
C TYR A 142 1.82 6.10 5.48
N GLU A 143 1.89 6.07 6.82
CA GLU A 143 2.05 7.30 7.60
C GLU A 143 3.40 7.96 7.35
N ASP A 144 4.47 7.18 7.23
CA ASP A 144 5.79 7.72 6.86
C ASP A 144 5.74 8.39 5.48
N PHE A 145 5.15 7.72 4.49
CA PHE A 145 4.96 8.27 3.14
C PHE A 145 4.20 9.60 3.16
N LYS A 146 3.04 9.65 3.83
CA LYS A 146 2.26 10.89 3.96
C LYS A 146 3.05 11.97 4.71
N ARG A 147 3.72 11.63 5.80
CA ARG A 147 4.47 12.60 6.61
C ARG A 147 5.57 13.30 5.81
N GLU A 148 6.25 12.56 4.94
CA GLU A 148 7.31 13.14 4.10
C GLU A 148 6.76 13.91 2.89
N LEU A 149 5.61 13.50 2.34
CA LEU A 149 5.06 14.08 1.12
C LEU A 149 4.14 15.29 1.38
N ILE A 150 3.43 15.32 2.52
CA ILE A 150 2.55 16.44 2.90
C ILE A 150 3.27 17.80 2.88
N PRO A 151 4.49 17.97 3.46
CA PRO A 151 5.21 19.24 3.43
C PRO A 151 5.58 19.73 2.03
N ILE A 152 5.65 18.84 1.04
CA ILE A 152 5.95 19.17 -0.36
C ILE A 152 4.67 19.65 -1.08
N TYR A 153 3.51 19.12 -0.69
CA TYR A 153 2.20 19.44 -1.30
C TYR A 153 1.39 20.50 -0.53
N SER A 154 1.95 21.06 0.56
CA SER A 154 1.27 22.04 1.42
C SER A 154 1.58 23.49 1.06
#